data_AF-A0AAW8F4J3-F1
#
_entry.id   AF-A0AAW8F4J3-F1
#
_cell.length_a   1.000
_cell.length_b   1.000
_cell.length_c   1.000
_cell.angle_alpha   90.00
_cell.angle_beta   90.00
_cell.angle_gamma   90.00
#
_symmetry.space_group_name_H-M   'P 1'
#
loop_
_entity.id
_entity.type
_entity.pdbx_description
1 polymer ?
#
loop_
_entity_poly.entity_id
_entity_poly.type
_entity_poly.pdbx_seq_one_letter_code
_entity_poly.pdbx_strand_id
1 'polypeptide(L)' 'MLAQHIVDYRTQHGGFRSVDELHEVNGIGESTLTGSPRA' A
#
# COMPACT_ATOMS: atom_id res chain seq x y z
N MET A 1 8.20 -8.00 3.07
CA MET A 1 6.78 -8.37 3.26
C MET A 1 5.95 -7.11 3.07
N LEU A 2 4.78 -7.18 2.43
CA LEU A 2 3.96 -5.99 2.17
C LEU A 2 3.65 -5.17 3.44
N ALA A 3 3.32 -5.87 4.52
CA ALA A 3 3.06 -5.23 5.81
C ALA A 3 4.23 -4.37 6.32
N GLN A 4 5.48 -4.81 6.08
CA GLN A 4 6.66 -4.04 6.49
C GLN A 4 6.77 -2.74 5.70
N HIS A 5 6.55 -2.79 4.38
CA HIS A 5 6.63 -1.60 3.54
C HIS A 5 5.55 -0.57 3.90
N ILE A 6 4.37 -1.01 4.33
CA ILE A 6 3.31 -0.11 4.83
C ILE A 6 3.77 0.60 6.12
N VAL A 7 4.40 -0.13 7.05
CA VAL A 7 4.91 0.46 8.29
C VAL A 7 6.06 1.43 8.01
N ASP A 8 6.97 1.07 7.11
CA ASP A 8 8.11 1.91 6.73
C ASP A 8 7.63 3.21 6.05
N TYR A 9 6.68 3.12 5.12
CA TYR A 9 6.08 4.28 4.48
C TYR A 9 5.46 5.22 5.51
N ARG A 10 4.68 4.68 6.45
CA ARG A 10 4.05 5.47 7.52
C ARG A 10 5.04 6.14 8.45
N THR A 11 6.17 5.48 8.69
CA THR A 11 7.23 6.02 9.55
C THR A 11 7.95 7.18 8.88
N GLN A 12 8.12 7.13 7.55
CA GLN A 12 8.82 8.15 6.77
C GLN A 12 7.92 9.34 6.37
N HIS A 13 6.66 9.08 6.02
CA HIS A 13 5.77 10.08 5.42
C HIS A 13 4.62 10.51 6.36
N GLY A 14 4.43 9.79 7.47
CA GLY A 14 3.27 9.95 8.35
C GLY A 14 2.10 9.06 7.93
N GLY A 15 0.90 9.28 8.51
CA GLY A 15 -0.29 8.52 8.12
C GLY A 15 -0.69 8.76 6.66
N PHE A 16 -1.31 7.75 6.04
CA PHE A 16 -1.89 7.91 4.71
C PHE A 16 -3.02 8.94 4.73
N ARG A 17 -2.99 9.86 3.77
CA ARG A 17 -3.98 10.93 3.61
C ARG A 17 -5.08 10.55 2.62
N SER A 18 -4.76 9.62 1.72
CA SER A 18 -5.66 9.09 0.70
C SER A 18 -5.34 7.62 0.41
N VAL A 19 -6.30 6.90 -0.17
CA VAL A 19 -6.10 5.51 -0.62
C VAL A 19 -5.07 5.44 -1.74
N ASP A 20 -4.97 6.48 -2.57
CA ASP A 20 -4.02 6.56 -3.68
C ASP A 20 -2.56 6.50 -3.22
N GLU A 21 -2.24 6.98 -2.01
CA GLU A 21 -0.88 6.92 -1.45
C GLU A 21 -0.41 5.48 -1.19
N LEU A 22 -1.33 4.50 -1.15
CA LEU A 22 -0.94 3.09 -1.08
C LEU A 22 -0.20 2.63 -2.34
N HIS A 23 -0.42 3.26 -3.50
CA HIS A 23 0.34 2.97 -4.72
C HIS A 23 1.82 3.36 -4.61
N GLU A 24 2.18 4.26 -3.69
CA GLU A 24 3.57 4.65 -3.44
C GLU A 24 4.32 3.65 -2.55
N VAL A 25 3.60 2.75 -1.87
CA VAL A 25 4.21 1.68 -1.08
C VAL A 25 4.75 0.62 -2.02
N ASN A 26 6.06 0.45 -2.02
CA ASN A 26 6.73 -0.57 -2.84
C ASN A 26 6.09 -1.96 -2.64
N GLY A 27 5.69 -2.63 -3.72
CA GLY A 27 5.03 -3.94 -3.66
C GLY A 27 3.50 -3.90 -3.54
N ILE A 28 2.86 -2.72 -3.51
CA ILE A 28 1.43 -2.57 -3.78
C ILE A 28 1.23 -2.24 -5.26
N GLY A 29 0.80 -3.24 -6.04
CA GLY A 29 0.37 -3.04 -7.43
C GLY A 29 -1.14 -2.80 -7.54
N GLU A 30 -1.59 -2.38 -8.72
CA GLU A 30 -3.01 -2.08 -9.01
C GLU A 30 -3.97 -3.24 -8.70
N SER A 31 -3.51 -4.49 -8.89
CA SER A 31 -4.27 -5.71 -8.56
C SER A 31 -4.48 -5.92 -7.06
N THR A 32 -3.57 -5.43 -6.22
CA THR A 32 -3.67 -5.51 -4.75
C THR A 32 -4.73 -4.55 -4.22
N LEU A 33 -4.87 -3.37 -4.86
CA LEU A 33 -5.83 -2.34 -4.45
C LEU A 33 -7.22 -2.53 -5.06
N THR A 34 -7.30 -3.12 -6.25
CA THR A 34 -8.57 -3.54 -6.87
C THR A 34 -9.22 -4.71 -6.12
N GLY A 35 -8.48 -5.41 -5.25
CA GLY A 35 -8.94 -6.62 -4.58
C GLY A 35 -9.26 -7.68 -5.63
N SER A 36 -8.23 -8.33 -6.19
CA SER A 36 -8.42 -9.43 -7.14
C SER A 36 -9.58 -10.33 -6.69
N PRO A 37 -10.65 -10.47 -7.50
CA PRO A 37 -11.73 -11.39 -7.16
C PRO A 37 -11.09 -12.77 -7.13
N ARG A 38 -10.95 -13.35 -5.93
CA ARG A 38 -10.48 -14.73 -5.80
C ARG A 38 -11.49 -15.59 -6.54
N ALA A 39 -11.07 -16.12 -7.70
CA ALA A 39 -11.64 -17.34 -8.24
C ALA A 39 -11.19 -18.53 -7.38
#